data_AF-A0A1S6FFY6-F1
#
_entry.id   AF-A0A1S6FFY6-F1
#
_cell.length_a   1.000
_cell.length_b   1.000
_cell.length_c   1.000
_cell.angle_alpha   90.00
_cell.angle_beta   90.00
_cell.angle_gamma   90.00
#
_symmetry.space_group_name_H-M   'P 1'
#
loop_
_entity.id
_entity.type
_entity.pdbx_description
1 polymer ?
#
loop_
_entity_poly.entity_id
_entity_poly.type
_entity_poly.pdbx_seq_one_letter_code
_entity_poly.pdbx_strand_id
1 'polypeptide(L)'
;MQSFANVTADVWNCCKSKASSYGVEIGSDSGSTSSHGFTVSWNYDASSQVLQLQVTDKPFWAPCSLVNSKIHDAVDECYANHGASGASMIA
;
A
#
# COMPACT_ATOMS: atom_id res chain seq x y z
N MET A 1 6.34 9.31 -3.55
CA MET A 1 6.24 8.32 -2.45
C MET A 1 5.02 8.70 -1.64
N GLN A 2 4.18 7.73 -1.27
CA GLN A 2 3.01 7.95 -0.44
C GLN A 2 3.26 7.37 0.94
N SER A 3 2.87 8.11 1.98
CA SER A 3 3.12 7.74 3.36
C SER A 3 1.80 7.77 4.13
N PHE A 4 1.47 6.66 4.78
CA PHE A 4 0.25 6.46 5.54
C PHE A 4 0.62 6.29 7.02
N ALA A 5 0.04 7.11 7.89
CA ALA A 5 0.25 7.04 9.34
C ALA A 5 -0.89 6.29 10.04
N ASN A 6 -0.64 5.75 11.23
CA ASN A 6 -1.59 4.89 11.98
C ASN A 6 -1.92 3.55 11.29
N VAL A 7 -1.00 3.03 10.47
CA VAL A 7 -1.14 1.68 9.93
C VAL A 7 -0.77 0.69 11.03
N THR A 8 -1.78 0.09 11.66
CA THR A 8 -1.58 -1.01 12.62
C THR A 8 -1.18 -2.29 11.88
N ALA A 9 -0.68 -3.29 12.61
CA ALA A 9 -0.34 -4.58 12.03
C ALA A 9 -1.55 -5.24 11.36
N ASP A 10 -2.76 -5.06 11.91
CA ASP A 10 -4.01 -5.53 11.32
C ASP A 10 -4.32 -4.84 9.98
N VAL A 11 -4.23 -3.51 9.92
CA VAL A 11 -4.41 -2.74 8.67
C VAL A 11 -3.38 -3.19 7.64
N TRP A 12 -2.12 -3.36 8.04
CA TRP A 12 -1.08 -3.83 7.14
C TRP A 12 -1.34 -5.25 6.62
N ASN A 13 -1.77 -6.19 7.47
CA ASN A 13 -2.15 -7.53 7.02
C ASN A 13 -3.34 -7.51 6.05
N CYS A 14 -4.33 -6.65 6.27
CA CYS A 14 -5.41 -6.43 5.31
C CYS A 14 -4.87 -5.91 3.96
N CYS A 15 -3.96 -4.92 3.97
CA CYS A 15 -3.32 -4.40 2.76
C CYS A 15 -2.55 -5.50 2.00
N LYS A 16 -1.79 -6.34 2.71
CA LYS A 16 -1.08 -7.49 2.10
C LYS A 16 -2.05 -8.47 1.44
N SER A 17 -3.17 -8.77 2.08
CA SER A 17 -4.21 -9.64 1.51
C SER A 17 -4.84 -9.05 0.25
N LYS A 18 -5.12 -7.74 0.25
CA LYS A 18 -5.66 -7.02 -0.92
C LYS A 18 -4.63 -7.00 -2.06
N ALA A 19 -3.36 -6.70 -1.76
CA ALA A 19 -2.27 -6.75 -2.73
C ALA A 19 -2.15 -8.15 -3.37
N SER A 20 -2.27 -9.22 -2.57
CA SER A 20 -2.25 -10.59 -3.08
C SER A 20 -3.37 -10.87 -4.07
N SER A 21 -4.58 -10.30 -3.88
CA SER A 21 -5.68 -10.41 -4.84
C SER A 21 -5.39 -9.72 -6.18
N TYR A 22 -4.43 -8.78 -6.21
CA TYR A 22 -3.93 -8.16 -7.44
C TYR A 22 -2.68 -8.86 -8.01
N GLY A 23 -2.28 -10.00 -7.45
CA GLY A 23 -1.08 -10.73 -7.86
C GLY A 23 0.22 -10.09 -7.37
N VAL A 24 0.16 -9.36 -6.25
CA VAL A 24 1.29 -8.76 -5.56
C VAL A 24 1.44 -9.45 -4.20
N GLU A 25 2.31 -10.46 -4.13
CA GLU A 25 2.60 -11.14 -2.87
C GLU A 25 3.57 -10.32 -2.02
N ILE A 26 3.10 -9.89 -0.85
CA ILE A 26 3.87 -9.14 0.14
C ILE A 26 4.13 -10.06 1.33
N GLY A 27 5.32 -10.66 1.38
CA GLY A 27 5.74 -11.55 2.47
C GLY A 27 6.50 -10.86 3.61
N SER A 28 6.92 -9.60 3.41
CA SER A 28 7.82 -8.87 4.31
C SER A 28 7.30 -7.46 4.58
N ASP A 29 7.71 -6.88 5.71
CA ASP A 29 7.35 -5.50 6.07
C ASP A 29 7.99 -4.47 5.15
N SER A 30 9.10 -4.77 4.50
CA SER A 30 9.68 -3.93 3.45
C SER A 30 10.12 -4.77 2.25
N GLY A 31 10.08 -4.16 1.07
CA GLY A 31 10.49 -4.81 -0.17
C GLY A 31 9.99 -4.09 -1.41
N SER A 32 10.22 -4.71 -2.55
CA SER A 32 9.63 -4.30 -3.81
C SER A 32 9.24 -5.51 -4.64
N THR A 33 8.19 -5.36 -5.44
CA THR A 33 7.76 -6.39 -6.38
C THR A 33 7.27 -5.76 -7.66
N SER A 34 7.46 -6.50 -8.74
CA SER A 34 7.02 -6.12 -10.07
C SER A 34 5.92 -7.07 -10.53
N SER A 35 4.73 -6.56 -10.82
CA SER A 35 3.60 -7.34 -11.31
C SER A 35 2.88 -6.58 -12.42
N HIS A 36 2.53 -7.27 -13.52
CA HIS A 36 1.83 -6.69 -14.68
C HIS A 36 2.50 -5.42 -15.27
N GLY A 37 3.83 -5.32 -15.18
CA GLY A 37 4.59 -4.15 -15.66
C GLY A 37 4.56 -2.94 -14.72
N PHE A 38 4.06 -3.12 -13.49
CA PHE A 38 4.18 -2.14 -12.41
C PHE A 38 5.18 -2.63 -11.39
N THR A 39 6.07 -1.76 -10.92
CA THR A 39 6.91 -2.04 -9.75
C THR A 39 6.43 -1.19 -8.59
N VAL A 40 6.09 -1.85 -7.50
CA VAL A 40 5.74 -1.22 -6.23
C VAL A 40 6.77 -1.58 -5.19
N SER A 41 7.24 -0.57 -4.48
CA SER A 41 8.08 -0.68 -3.30
C SER A 41 7.26 -0.30 -2.07
N TRP A 42 7.40 -1.05 -0.98
CA TRP A 42 6.75 -0.78 0.28
C TRP A 42 7.76 -0.84 1.43
N ASN A 43 7.45 -0.09 2.49
CA ASN A 43 8.18 -0.12 3.74
C ASN A 43 7.21 0.18 4.89
N TYR A 44 6.95 -0.83 5.70
CA TYR A 44 6.10 -0.77 6.88
C TYR A 44 6.98 -0.74 8.13
N ASP A 45 6.82 0.32 8.92
CA ASP A 45 7.44 0.46 10.23
C ASP A 45 6.38 0.23 11.32
N ALA A 46 6.43 -0.96 11.95
CA ALA A 46 5.47 -1.34 12.98
C ALA A 46 5.60 -0.48 14.25
N SER A 47 6.81 0.02 14.56
CA SER A 47 7.08 0.84 15.74
C SER A 47 6.47 2.24 15.63
N SER A 48 6.50 2.83 14.44
CA SER A 48 5.96 4.16 14.15
C SER A 48 4.54 4.09 13.57
N GLN A 49 4.05 2.89 13.25
CA GLN A 49 2.78 2.64 12.56
C GLN A 49 2.68 3.42 11.24
N VAL A 50 3.79 3.46 10.49
CA VAL A 50 3.89 4.17 9.22
C VAL A 50 4.13 3.19 8.09
N LEU A 51 3.31 3.29 7.05
CA LEU A 51 3.49 2.56 5.80
C LEU A 51 3.88 3.53 4.69
N GLN A 52 5.00 3.27 4.05
CA GLN A 52 5.44 4.00 2.87
C GLN A 52 5.27 3.11 1.65
N LEU A 53 4.62 3.64 0.61
CA LEU A 53 4.35 2.96 -0.65
C LEU A 53 4.82 3.84 -1.81
N GLN A 54 5.56 3.26 -2.73
CA GLN A 54 6.07 3.96 -3.90
C GLN A 54 5.93 3.08 -5.13
N VAL A 55 5.23 3.57 -6.14
CA VAL A 55 5.28 2.98 -7.47
C VAL A 55 6.55 3.49 -8.15
N THR A 56 7.52 2.61 -8.36
CA THR A 56 8.82 2.93 -8.97
C THR A 56 8.81 2.73 -10.48
N ASP A 57 7.97 1.81 -10.98
CA ASP A 57 7.81 1.57 -12.41
C ASP A 57 6.34 1.36 -12.75
N LYS A 58 5.94 1.79 -13.94
CA LYS A 58 4.57 1.62 -14.43
C LYS A 58 4.58 1.35 -15.93
N PRO A 59 3.62 0.58 -16.46
CA PRO A 59 3.50 0.41 -17.88
C PRO A 59 2.95 1.70 -18.52
N PHE A 60 3.28 1.90 -19.79
CA PHE A 60 2.89 3.09 -20.55
C PHE A 60 1.37 3.25 -20.67
N TRP A 61 0.63 2.14 -20.67
CA TRP A 61 -0.84 2.11 -20.83
C TRP A 61 -1.60 2.46 -19.55
N ALA A 62 -0.94 2.52 -18.39
CA ALA A 62 -1.59 2.78 -17.12
C ALA A 62 -1.25 4.18 -16.56
N PRO A 63 -2.26 5.00 -16.27
CA PRO A 63 -2.04 6.30 -15.64
C PRO A 63 -1.64 6.11 -14.17
N CYS A 64 -0.66 6.89 -13.70
CA CYS A 64 -0.23 6.91 -12.30
C CYS A 64 -1.42 7.11 -11.35
N SER A 65 -2.37 7.98 -11.71
CA SER A 65 -3.55 8.28 -10.90
C SER A 65 -4.41 7.06 -10.62
N LEU A 66 -4.52 6.11 -11.56
CA LEU A 66 -5.34 4.90 -11.36
C LEU A 66 -4.67 3.96 -10.35
N VAL A 67 -3.37 3.74 -10.47
CA VAL A 67 -2.60 2.94 -9.51
C VAL A 67 -2.64 3.59 -8.13
N ASN A 68 -2.44 4.90 -8.07
CA ASN A 68 -2.47 5.68 -6.85
C ASN A 68 -3.83 5.58 -6.17
N SER A 69 -4.93 5.74 -6.92
CA SER A 69 -6.28 5.57 -6.42
C SER A 69 -6.55 4.16 -5.93
N LYS A 70 -6.08 3.11 -6.63
CA LYS A 70 -6.28 1.72 -6.19
C LYS A 70 -5.55 1.40 -4.90
N ILE A 71 -4.32 1.89 -4.74
CA ILE A 71 -3.58 1.78 -3.48
C ILE A 71 -4.33 2.51 -2.37
N HIS A 72 -4.80 3.73 -2.64
CA HIS A 72 -5.54 4.52 -1.66
C HIS A 72 -6.83 3.83 -1.21
N ASP A 73 -7.62 3.35 -2.16
CA ASP A 73 -8.89 2.66 -1.95
C ASP A 73 -8.68 1.39 -1.10
N ALA A 74 -7.68 0.57 -1.44
CA ALA A 74 -7.35 -0.64 -0.68
C ALA A 74 -6.93 -0.32 0.77
N VAL A 75 -6.13 0.73 0.96
CA VAL A 75 -5.68 1.17 2.28
C VAL A 75 -6.86 1.72 3.09
N ASP A 76 -7.68 2.59 2.51
CA ASP A 76 -8.86 3.19 3.15
C ASP A 76 -9.90 2.14 3.55
N GLU A 77 -10.17 1.17 2.68
CA GLU A 77 -11.00 0.01 3.01
C GLU A 77 -10.48 -0.76 4.23
N CYS A 78 -9.16 -0.98 4.31
CA CYS A 78 -8.54 -1.65 5.45
C CYS A 78 -8.62 -0.81 6.73
N TYR A 79 -8.47 0.51 6.64
CA TYR A 79 -8.69 1.41 7.77
C TYR A 79 -10.14 1.33 8.28
N ALA A 80 -11.11 1.44 7.37
CA ALA A 80 -12.54 1.35 7.68
C ALA A 80 -12.90 0.00 8.33
N ASN A 81 -12.31 -1.09 7.86
CA ASN A 81 -12.57 -2.44 8.38
C ASN A 81 -11.88 -2.72 9.74
N HIS A 82 -10.82 -1.98 10.07
CA HIS A 82 -10.04 -2.19 11.30
C HIS A 82 -10.12 -1.04 12.31
N GLY A 83 -11.05 -0.10 12.12
CA GLY A 83 -11.33 0.99 13.06
C GLY A 83 -10.16 1.96 13.28
N ALA A 84 -9.15 1.91 12.42
CA ALA A 84 -8.07 2.87 12.43
C ALA A 84 -8.58 4.14 11.74
N SER A 85 -8.76 5.20 12.53
CA SER A 85 -9.25 6.48 12.03
C SER A 85 -8.11 7.25 11.39
N GLY A 86 -8.01 7.19 10.07
CA GLY A 86 -7.25 8.15 9.28
C GLY A 86 -5.96 7.61 8.67
N ALA A 87 -6.04 7.26 7.39
CA ALA A 87 -4.95 7.48 6.46
C ALA A 87 -4.69 9.00 6.39
N SER A 88 -4.03 9.57 7.40
CA SER A 88 -3.47 10.91 7.25
C SER A 88 -2.26 10.75 6.33
N MET A 89 -2.49 10.96 5.03
CA MET A 89 -1.43 11.11 4.05
C MET A 89 -0.51 12.24 4.51
N ILE A 90 0.64 11.87 5.07
CA ILE A 90 1.67 12.84 5.45
C ILE A 90 2.43 13.19 4.17
N ALA A 91 2.26 14.44 3.75
CA ALA A 91 2.85 15.03 2.54
C ALA A 91 4.37 15.10 2.60
#